data_AF-A0A7V2SRG0-F1
#
_entry.id   AF-A0A7V2SRG0-F1
#
_cell.length_a   1.000
_cell.length_b   1.000
_cell.length_c   1.000
_cell.angle_alpha   90.00
_cell.angle_beta   90.00
_cell.angle_gamma   90.00
#
_symmetry.space_group_name_H-M   'P 1'
#
loop_
_entity.id
_entity.type
_entity.pdbx_description
1 polymer ?
#
loop_
_entity_poly.entity_id
_entity_poly.type
_entity_poly.pdbx_seq_one_letter_code
_entity_poly.pdbx_strand_id
1 'polypeptide(L)'
;MKLHNLKIPQEKVNFKQAVIQGIGQQRGLFFVDAFKPLANVAELLKMDFVTRSAHIIHHLIEDELSYDKVHEMVAKAFNFPVEIVNLEHNIACLELFHGQTLAFKDFGARFMAQCVAQFNDNKQVTILTATSGDTGAAVAHAFYGIEGINVKILYPKGKISPLQEKLFCTLGKNIETFAVDGDFDACQAMVKAAFDSDEIRQKHNLTSANSINISRLLAQVCYYFEAASHFDEGNIVISVPSGNFGNLTAGIIAKNIGAPIRRFIAATNANDTVPRYLIEHTWSPNKTIETAANAMDVSDPSNWPRIMALYNNDINALKYDISATIKSD
;
A
#
# COMPACT_ATOMS: atom_id res chain seq x y z
N MET A 1 -9.11 -15.63 -5.52
CA MET A 1 -9.60 -14.69 -4.50
C MET A 1 -10.90 -14.06 -4.95
N LYS A 2 -11.90 -13.92 -4.07
CA LYS A 2 -13.12 -13.15 -4.37
C LYS A 2 -13.18 -11.89 -3.50
N LEU A 3 -13.03 -10.74 -4.13
CA LEU A 3 -13.08 -9.44 -3.50
C LEU A 3 -14.49 -8.83 -3.65
N HIS A 4 -14.92 -8.06 -2.67
CA HIS A 4 -16.11 -7.23 -2.74
C HIS A 4 -15.76 -5.77 -2.44
N ASN A 5 -16.55 -4.84 -2.97
CA ASN A 5 -16.45 -3.43 -2.65
C ASN A 5 -17.04 -3.16 -1.25
N LEU A 6 -16.25 -2.55 -0.35
CA LEU A 6 -16.66 -2.25 1.03
C LEU A 6 -17.88 -1.30 1.16
N LYS A 7 -18.21 -0.53 0.11
CA LYS A 7 -19.40 0.33 0.06
C LYS A 7 -20.59 -0.31 -0.66
N ILE A 8 -20.33 -1.17 -1.64
CA ILE A 8 -21.35 -1.86 -2.46
C ILE A 8 -21.01 -3.35 -2.48
N PRO A 9 -21.39 -4.14 -1.45
CA PRO A 9 -20.98 -5.55 -1.32
C PRO A 9 -21.42 -6.46 -2.48
N GLN A 10 -22.38 -6.02 -3.30
CA GLN A 10 -22.82 -6.72 -4.50
C GLN A 10 -21.81 -6.61 -5.65
N GLU A 11 -21.01 -5.54 -5.70
CA GLU A 11 -19.91 -5.39 -6.66
C GLU A 11 -18.76 -6.31 -6.22
N LYS A 12 -18.58 -7.40 -6.97
CA LYS A 12 -17.63 -8.46 -6.70
C LYS A 12 -16.70 -8.66 -7.89
N VAL A 13 -15.42 -8.83 -7.59
CA VAL A 13 -14.36 -8.98 -8.58
C VAL A 13 -13.35 -10.03 -8.10
N ASN A 14 -12.63 -10.66 -9.04
CA ASN A 14 -11.45 -11.46 -8.69
C ASN A 14 -10.19 -10.57 -8.54
N PHE A 15 -9.05 -11.14 -8.17
CA PHE A 15 -7.80 -10.40 -8.00
C PHE A 15 -7.37 -9.71 -9.30
N LYS A 16 -7.38 -10.42 -10.45
CA LYS A 16 -7.05 -9.81 -11.76
C LYS A 16 -7.89 -8.56 -12.05
N GLN A 17 -9.20 -8.66 -11.89
CA GLN A 17 -10.15 -7.56 -12.10
C GLN A 17 -9.90 -6.40 -11.13
N ALA A 18 -9.70 -6.69 -9.84
CA ALA A 18 -9.43 -5.65 -8.84
C ALA A 18 -8.10 -4.92 -9.10
N VAL A 19 -7.07 -5.61 -9.59
CA VAL A 19 -5.79 -4.98 -9.94
C VAL A 19 -5.95 -4.02 -11.11
N ILE A 20 -6.65 -4.43 -12.17
CA ILE A 20 -6.86 -3.59 -13.36
C ILE A 20 -7.82 -2.45 -13.05
N GLN A 21 -8.96 -2.73 -12.42
CA GLN A 21 -9.98 -1.73 -12.09
C GLN A 21 -9.49 -0.74 -11.01
N GLY A 22 -8.70 -1.21 -10.05
CA GLY A 22 -8.11 -0.42 -8.97
C GLY A 22 -9.11 -0.01 -7.88
N ILE A 23 -10.25 0.57 -8.25
CA ILE A 23 -11.27 1.09 -7.31
C ILE A 23 -12.68 0.69 -7.74
N GLY A 24 -13.53 0.34 -6.77
CA GLY A 24 -14.93 0.01 -6.99
C GLY A 24 -15.81 1.24 -7.16
N GLN A 25 -17.07 1.00 -7.50
CA GLN A 25 -18.14 1.99 -7.54
C GLN A 25 -18.23 2.79 -6.23
N GLN A 26 -18.68 4.05 -6.33
CA GLN A 26 -18.73 5.00 -5.21
C GLN A 26 -17.39 5.15 -4.46
N ARG A 27 -16.28 4.90 -5.17
CA ARG A 27 -14.91 4.93 -4.63
C ARG A 27 -14.69 3.94 -3.49
N GLY A 28 -15.43 2.84 -3.49
CA GLY A 28 -15.27 1.82 -2.47
C GLY A 28 -14.06 0.95 -2.76
N LEU A 29 -13.38 0.52 -1.69
CA LEU A 29 -12.19 -0.31 -1.80
C LEU A 29 -12.57 -1.77 -1.97
N PHE A 30 -11.88 -2.47 -2.87
CA PHE A 30 -11.98 -3.92 -2.97
C PHE A 30 -11.26 -4.58 -1.80
N PHE A 31 -11.94 -5.53 -1.15
CA PHE A 31 -11.44 -6.25 0.01
C PHE A 31 -12.14 -7.59 0.22
N VAL A 32 -11.74 -8.35 1.24
CA VAL A 32 -12.36 -9.62 1.66
C VAL A 32 -12.92 -9.50 3.06
N ASP A 33 -13.92 -10.31 3.39
CA ASP A 33 -14.47 -10.39 4.74
C ASP A 33 -13.44 -10.94 5.74
N ALA A 34 -12.67 -11.95 5.31
CA ALA A 34 -11.60 -12.55 6.11
C ALA A 34 -10.52 -13.14 5.21
N PHE A 35 -9.29 -13.15 5.73
CA PHE A 35 -8.18 -13.91 5.13
C PHE A 35 -8.06 -15.26 5.82
N LYS A 36 -7.84 -16.31 5.04
CA LYS A 36 -7.56 -17.65 5.59
C LYS A 36 -6.19 -17.64 6.27
N PRO A 37 -6.03 -18.28 7.45
CA PRO A 37 -4.71 -18.47 8.05
C PRO A 37 -3.77 -19.26 7.12
N LEU A 38 -2.48 -18.93 7.13
CA LEU A 38 -1.43 -19.72 6.48
C LEU A 38 -1.17 -20.98 7.31
N ALA A 39 -0.99 -22.11 6.62
CA ALA A 39 -0.43 -23.30 7.25
C ALA A 39 1.10 -23.16 7.40
N ASN A 40 1.68 -23.88 8.36
CA ASN A 40 3.13 -24.04 8.53
C ASN A 40 3.93 -22.73 8.58
N VAL A 41 3.43 -21.70 9.29
CA VAL A 41 4.12 -20.40 9.43
C VAL A 41 5.58 -20.56 9.90
N ALA A 42 5.85 -21.47 10.83
CA ALA A 42 7.21 -21.75 11.31
C ALA A 42 8.18 -22.25 10.22
N GLU A 43 7.69 -22.95 9.19
CA GLU A 43 8.51 -23.35 8.04
C GLU A 43 8.70 -22.19 7.06
N LEU A 44 7.63 -21.41 6.82
CA LEU A 44 7.68 -20.21 5.98
C LEU A 44 8.72 -19.22 6.48
N LEU A 45 8.77 -18.97 7.80
CA LEU A 45 9.73 -18.04 8.41
C LEU A 45 11.20 -18.44 8.20
N LYS A 46 11.49 -19.71 7.87
CA LYS A 46 12.86 -20.19 7.61
C LYS A 46 13.30 -20.03 6.15
N MET A 47 12.37 -19.74 5.24
CA MET A 47 12.67 -19.55 3.81
C MET A 47 13.34 -18.20 3.57
N ASP A 48 14.01 -18.03 2.43
CA ASP A 48 14.47 -16.70 2.01
C ASP A 48 13.28 -15.76 1.70
N PHE A 49 13.55 -14.46 1.67
CA PHE A 49 12.52 -13.44 1.54
C PHE A 49 11.67 -13.60 0.27
N VAL A 50 12.28 -13.94 -0.88
CA VAL A 50 11.57 -14.05 -2.17
C VAL A 50 10.67 -15.29 -2.18
N THR A 51 11.21 -16.45 -1.79
CA THR A 51 10.45 -17.69 -1.71
C THR A 51 9.29 -17.57 -0.72
N ARG A 52 9.54 -17.01 0.48
CA ARG A 52 8.51 -16.76 1.48
C ARG A 52 7.42 -15.83 0.97
N SER A 53 7.82 -14.73 0.33
CA SER A 53 6.89 -13.76 -0.26
C SER A 53 6.02 -14.39 -1.34
N ALA A 54 6.58 -15.27 -2.18
CA ALA A 54 5.82 -15.98 -3.20
C ALA A 54 4.73 -16.87 -2.59
N HIS A 55 5.05 -17.62 -1.53
CA HIS A 55 4.06 -18.43 -0.81
C HIS A 55 2.95 -17.58 -0.18
N ILE A 56 3.31 -16.47 0.48
CA ILE A 56 2.36 -15.54 1.09
C ILE A 56 1.41 -14.96 0.05
N ILE A 57 1.96 -14.45 -1.07
CA ILE A 57 1.14 -13.84 -2.12
C ILE A 57 0.26 -14.89 -2.81
N HIS A 58 0.80 -16.07 -3.13
CA HIS A 58 0.04 -17.16 -3.74
C HIS A 58 -1.17 -17.55 -2.88
N HIS A 59 -0.96 -17.66 -1.56
CA HIS A 59 -2.04 -17.91 -0.60
C HIS A 59 -3.07 -16.78 -0.57
N LEU A 60 -2.63 -15.52 -0.51
CA LEU A 60 -3.53 -14.36 -0.44
C LEU A 60 -4.42 -14.20 -1.69
N ILE A 61 -3.94 -14.62 -2.86
CA ILE A 61 -4.71 -14.56 -4.10
C ILE A 61 -5.54 -15.83 -4.39
N GLU A 62 -5.52 -16.82 -3.50
CA GLU A 62 -6.22 -18.12 -3.62
C GLU A 62 -6.00 -18.79 -4.98
N ASP A 63 -4.75 -19.03 -5.35
CA ASP A 63 -4.34 -19.80 -6.53
C ASP A 63 -4.81 -19.24 -7.90
N GLU A 64 -5.20 -17.95 -7.96
CA GLU A 64 -5.54 -17.29 -9.23
C GLU A 64 -4.38 -17.27 -10.24
N LEU A 65 -3.15 -17.39 -9.75
CA LEU A 65 -1.94 -17.62 -10.52
C LEU A 65 -1.22 -18.83 -9.93
N SER A 66 -0.52 -19.59 -10.78
CA SER A 66 0.35 -20.67 -10.29
C SER A 66 1.47 -20.13 -9.42
N TYR A 67 1.93 -20.93 -8.45
CA TYR A 67 3.06 -20.60 -7.60
C TYR A 67 4.29 -20.14 -8.40
N ASP A 68 4.68 -20.90 -9.44
CA ASP A 68 5.83 -20.56 -10.27
C ASP A 68 5.72 -19.17 -10.89
N LYS A 69 4.50 -18.79 -11.30
CA LYS A 69 4.25 -17.48 -11.87
C LYS A 69 4.32 -16.37 -10.82
N VAL A 70 3.74 -16.60 -9.64
CA VAL A 70 3.82 -15.67 -8.52
C VAL A 70 5.29 -15.49 -8.10
N HIS A 71 6.04 -16.58 -8.01
CA HIS A 71 7.45 -16.57 -7.66
C HIS A 71 8.27 -15.75 -8.68
N GLU A 72 8.07 -15.94 -9.98
CA GLU A 72 8.70 -15.14 -11.03
C GLU A 72 8.42 -13.64 -10.85
N MET A 73 7.16 -13.28 -10.58
CA MET A 73 6.74 -11.89 -10.39
C MET A 73 7.35 -11.29 -9.13
N VAL A 74 7.33 -12.01 -8.02
CA VAL A 74 7.92 -11.57 -6.74
C VAL A 74 9.43 -11.41 -6.89
N ALA A 75 10.14 -12.36 -7.51
CA ALA A 75 11.58 -12.28 -7.73
C ALA A 75 11.99 -11.06 -8.57
N LYS A 76 11.19 -10.70 -9.58
CA LYS A 76 11.40 -9.46 -10.37
C LYS A 76 11.11 -8.20 -9.57
N ALA A 77 10.09 -8.23 -8.72
CA ALA A 77 9.67 -7.08 -7.94
C ALA A 77 10.60 -6.80 -6.76
N PHE A 78 10.97 -7.83 -6.00
CA PHE A 78 11.70 -7.76 -4.73
C PHE A 78 13.18 -8.13 -4.91
N ASN A 79 13.82 -7.50 -5.89
CA ASN A 79 15.21 -7.73 -6.27
C ASN A 79 16.20 -6.81 -5.53
N PHE A 80 15.91 -6.50 -4.27
CA PHE A 80 16.69 -5.63 -3.39
C PHE A 80 16.54 -6.12 -1.94
N PRO A 81 17.51 -5.84 -1.05
CA PRO A 81 17.50 -6.40 0.29
C PRO A 81 16.41 -5.79 1.18
N VAL A 82 16.05 -6.55 2.22
CA VAL A 82 15.31 -6.06 3.40
C VAL A 82 16.25 -6.30 4.57
N GLU A 83 16.56 -5.25 5.31
CA GLU A 83 17.52 -5.35 6.42
C GLU A 83 16.83 -5.02 7.74
N ILE A 84 17.31 -5.66 8.81
CA ILE A 84 16.91 -5.34 10.18
C ILE A 84 18.13 -4.88 10.95
N VAL A 85 18.09 -3.62 11.38
CA VAL A 85 19.20 -2.98 12.10
C VAL A 85 18.82 -2.82 13.56
N ASN A 86 19.58 -3.43 14.46
CA ASN A 86 19.40 -3.25 15.90
C ASN A 86 19.79 -1.82 16.29
N LEU A 87 18.86 -1.08 16.90
CA LEU A 87 19.08 0.27 17.41
C LEU A 87 19.43 0.22 18.91
N GLU A 88 18.72 -0.61 19.65
CA GLU A 88 18.90 -0.85 21.08
C GLU A 88 18.65 -2.34 21.40
N HIS A 89 18.81 -2.74 22.67
CA HIS A 89 18.66 -4.15 23.09
C HIS A 89 17.33 -4.80 22.68
N ASN A 90 16.25 -4.03 22.64
CA ASN A 90 14.89 -4.48 22.33
C ASN A 90 14.20 -3.62 21.27
N ILE A 91 14.97 -2.85 20.49
CA ILE A 91 14.47 -1.99 19.43
C ILE A 91 15.31 -2.21 18.17
N ALA A 92 14.64 -2.52 17.08
CA ALA A 92 15.25 -2.67 15.76
C ALA A 92 14.46 -1.87 14.71
N CYS A 93 15.14 -1.46 13.66
CA CYS A 93 14.57 -0.83 12.49
C CYS A 93 14.48 -1.85 11.35
N LEU A 94 13.28 -2.02 10.78
CA LEU A 94 13.10 -2.72 9.51
C LEU A 94 13.33 -1.72 8.38
N GLU A 95 14.48 -1.81 7.73
CA GLU A 95 14.86 -0.92 6.64
C GLU A 95 14.16 -1.32 5.34
N LEU A 96 13.18 -0.51 4.94
CA LEU A 96 12.37 -0.74 3.73
C LEU A 96 12.73 0.22 2.59
N PHE A 97 13.93 0.79 2.61
CA PHE A 97 14.38 1.85 1.70
C PHE A 97 15.57 1.43 0.82
N HIS A 98 15.83 0.15 0.67
CA HIS A 98 16.91 -0.36 -0.19
C HIS A 98 16.49 -0.57 -1.65
N GLY A 99 15.23 -0.27 -1.98
CA GLY A 99 14.73 -0.26 -3.35
C GLY A 99 15.19 0.96 -4.15
N GLN A 100 14.86 0.95 -5.44
CA GLN A 100 15.29 1.97 -6.41
C GLN A 100 14.91 3.41 -6.02
N THR A 101 13.85 3.60 -5.24
CA THR A 101 13.32 4.93 -4.89
C THR A 101 13.48 5.29 -3.42
N LEU A 102 14.26 4.48 -2.69
CA LEU A 102 14.58 4.72 -1.28
C LEU A 102 13.35 4.78 -0.37
N ALA A 103 12.29 4.05 -0.72
CA ALA A 103 11.04 4.03 0.04
C ALA A 103 10.35 2.67 -0.02
N PHE A 104 9.64 2.31 1.06
CA PHE A 104 8.88 1.05 1.16
C PHE A 104 7.79 0.89 0.08
N LYS A 105 7.46 1.98 -0.62
CA LYS A 105 6.50 1.98 -1.72
C LYS A 105 7.02 1.16 -2.91
N ASP A 106 8.32 0.92 -3.01
CA ASP A 106 8.93 0.09 -4.04
C ASP A 106 8.37 -1.34 -4.07
N PHE A 107 8.18 -1.99 -2.92
CA PHE A 107 7.62 -3.35 -2.86
C PHE A 107 6.26 -3.40 -3.56
N GLY A 108 5.32 -2.58 -3.09
CA GLY A 108 3.98 -2.55 -3.65
C GLY A 108 3.96 -2.12 -5.11
N ALA A 109 4.67 -1.05 -5.47
CA ALA A 109 4.61 -0.48 -6.82
C ALA A 109 5.20 -1.44 -7.85
N ARG A 110 6.34 -2.06 -7.54
CA ARG A 110 7.01 -3.01 -8.44
C ARG A 110 6.22 -4.30 -8.57
N PHE A 111 5.65 -4.83 -7.49
CA PHE A 111 4.78 -6.00 -7.58
C PHE A 111 3.52 -5.70 -8.39
N MET A 112 2.89 -4.55 -8.17
CA MET A 112 1.74 -4.11 -8.97
C MET A 112 2.11 -4.01 -10.46
N ALA A 113 3.31 -3.50 -10.79
CA ALA A 113 3.76 -3.44 -12.18
C ALA A 113 3.86 -4.82 -12.82
N GLN A 114 4.35 -5.83 -12.10
CA GLN A 114 4.32 -7.22 -12.57
C GLN A 114 2.88 -7.71 -12.79
N CYS A 115 1.96 -7.40 -11.88
CA CYS A 115 0.55 -7.80 -12.03
C CYS A 115 -0.11 -7.13 -13.25
N VAL A 116 0.05 -5.82 -13.42
CA VAL A 116 -0.55 -5.09 -14.54
C VAL A 116 0.04 -5.58 -15.87
N ALA A 117 1.36 -5.76 -15.96
CA ALA A 117 1.98 -6.32 -17.17
C ALA A 117 1.47 -7.74 -17.49
N GLN A 118 1.18 -8.54 -16.47
CA GLN A 118 0.61 -9.89 -16.63
C GLN A 118 -0.87 -9.87 -17.05
N PHE A 119 -1.62 -8.85 -16.65
CA PHE A 119 -3.08 -8.82 -16.74
C PHE A 119 -3.65 -7.84 -17.78
N ASN A 120 -2.83 -6.97 -18.38
CA ASN A 120 -3.29 -5.94 -19.29
C ASN A 120 -3.83 -6.48 -20.64
N ASP A 121 -3.65 -7.78 -20.94
CA ASP A 121 -4.13 -8.45 -22.15
C ASP A 121 -3.76 -7.67 -23.44
N ASN A 122 -2.55 -7.11 -23.50
CA ASN A 122 -2.04 -6.23 -24.58
C ASN A 122 -2.83 -4.93 -24.83
N LYS A 123 -3.68 -4.52 -23.87
CA LYS A 123 -4.39 -3.24 -23.92
C LYS A 123 -3.51 -2.13 -23.34
N GLN A 124 -3.68 -0.94 -23.90
CA GLN A 124 -3.13 0.28 -23.29
C GLN A 124 -3.80 0.52 -21.93
N VAL A 125 -2.99 0.79 -20.92
CA VAL A 125 -3.42 1.13 -19.55
C VAL A 125 -2.83 2.48 -19.19
N THR A 126 -3.64 3.37 -18.61
CA THR A 126 -3.16 4.64 -18.07
C THR A 126 -3.21 4.61 -16.56
N ILE A 127 -2.04 4.70 -15.94
CA ILE A 127 -1.89 4.83 -14.50
C ILE A 127 -1.97 6.30 -14.14
N LEU A 128 -3.00 6.68 -13.37
CA LEU A 128 -3.16 8.04 -12.87
C LEU A 128 -2.96 8.07 -11.35
N THR A 129 -2.03 8.87 -10.87
CA THR A 129 -1.65 8.90 -9.45
C THR A 129 -1.36 10.32 -8.98
N ALA A 130 -1.86 10.67 -7.80
CA ALA A 130 -1.47 11.87 -7.07
C ALA A 130 -0.40 11.50 -6.04
N THR A 131 0.59 12.37 -5.81
CA THR A 131 1.64 12.13 -4.83
C THR A 131 2.01 13.36 -4.02
N SER A 132 2.43 13.13 -2.78
CA SER A 132 3.15 14.08 -1.93
C SER A 132 4.67 13.85 -1.92
N GLY A 133 5.20 12.98 -2.80
CA GLY A 133 6.64 12.68 -2.88
C GLY A 133 6.90 11.25 -3.36
N ASP A 134 7.17 10.33 -2.42
CA ASP A 134 7.74 9.01 -2.76
C ASP A 134 6.78 8.10 -3.55
N THR A 135 5.45 8.28 -3.44
CA THR A 135 4.53 7.44 -4.24
C THR A 135 4.72 7.69 -5.73
N GLY A 136 4.97 8.94 -6.13
CA GLY A 136 5.25 9.29 -7.52
C GLY A 136 6.51 8.60 -8.01
N ALA A 137 7.59 8.67 -7.23
CA ALA A 137 8.84 7.97 -7.54
C ALA A 137 8.66 6.46 -7.71
N ALA A 138 8.12 5.78 -6.69
CA ALA A 138 7.94 4.33 -6.73
C ALA A 138 7.09 3.88 -7.92
N VAL A 139 6.00 4.59 -8.22
CA VAL A 139 5.14 4.28 -9.37
C VAL A 139 5.84 4.59 -10.69
N ALA A 140 6.48 5.75 -10.82
CA ALA A 140 7.17 6.11 -12.05
C ALA A 140 8.25 5.10 -12.42
N HIS A 141 9.09 4.72 -11.45
CA HIS A 141 10.15 3.75 -11.66
C HIS A 141 9.63 2.33 -11.89
N ALA A 142 8.60 1.89 -11.15
CA ALA A 142 8.04 0.56 -11.31
C ALA A 142 7.46 0.31 -12.70
N PHE A 143 6.91 1.35 -13.33
CA PHE A 143 6.25 1.27 -14.64
C PHE A 143 7.06 1.87 -15.79
N TYR A 144 8.28 2.34 -15.52
CA TYR A 144 9.14 2.96 -16.52
C TYR A 144 9.48 1.98 -17.65
N GLY A 145 9.18 2.38 -18.89
CA GLY A 145 9.51 1.62 -20.09
C GLY A 145 8.68 0.35 -20.31
N ILE A 146 7.61 0.12 -19.54
CA ILE A 146 6.71 -1.01 -19.80
C ILE A 146 5.79 -0.68 -20.97
N GLU A 147 5.85 -1.50 -22.02
CA GLU A 147 5.02 -1.36 -23.20
C GLU A 147 3.52 -1.49 -22.86
N GLY A 148 2.69 -0.65 -23.49
CA GLY A 148 1.25 -0.62 -23.22
C GLY A 148 0.86 0.09 -21.92
N ILE A 149 1.80 0.71 -21.20
CA ILE A 149 1.50 1.43 -19.95
C ILE A 149 1.96 2.88 -20.06
N ASN A 150 1.03 3.81 -19.82
CA ASN A 150 1.31 5.23 -19.66
C ASN A 150 1.11 5.64 -18.20
N VAL A 151 2.01 6.44 -17.65
CA VAL A 151 1.96 6.87 -16.25
C VAL A 151 1.82 8.38 -16.18
N LYS A 152 0.81 8.85 -15.47
CA LYS A 152 0.49 10.27 -15.26
C LYS A 152 0.49 10.57 -13.77
N ILE A 153 1.42 11.44 -13.35
CA ILE A 153 1.65 11.75 -11.94
C ILE A 153 1.35 13.21 -11.68
N LEU A 154 0.38 13.48 -10.81
CA LEU A 154 0.06 14.82 -10.33
C LEU A 154 0.74 15.05 -8.98
N TYR A 155 1.40 16.18 -8.82
CA TYR A 155 2.04 16.57 -7.57
C TYR A 155 1.90 18.08 -7.32
N PRO A 156 1.82 18.51 -6.05
CA PRO A 156 1.70 19.92 -5.72
C PRO A 156 3.01 20.65 -6.00
N LYS A 157 2.95 21.66 -6.86
CA LYS A 157 4.11 22.45 -7.28
C LYS A 157 4.79 23.11 -6.07
N GLY A 158 6.08 22.84 -5.88
CA GLY A 158 6.89 23.45 -4.82
C GLY A 158 6.60 22.92 -3.40
N LYS A 159 5.78 21.87 -3.25
CA LYS A 159 5.46 21.27 -1.93
C LYS A 159 6.04 19.88 -1.71
N ILE A 160 6.95 19.45 -2.58
CA ILE A 160 7.73 18.21 -2.42
C ILE A 160 9.21 18.56 -2.41
N SER A 161 10.06 17.71 -1.82
CA SER A 161 11.49 18.00 -1.76
C SER A 161 12.10 18.01 -3.18
N PRO A 162 13.15 18.81 -3.43
CA PRO A 162 13.83 18.83 -4.73
C PRO A 162 14.34 17.46 -5.17
N LEU A 163 14.78 16.62 -4.21
CA LEU A 163 15.24 15.26 -4.49
C LEU A 163 14.11 14.35 -4.93
N GLN A 164 12.95 14.40 -4.24
CA GLN A 164 11.76 13.64 -4.65
C GLN A 164 11.29 14.07 -6.04
N GLU A 165 11.22 15.37 -6.32
CA GLU A 165 10.82 15.87 -7.64
C GLU A 165 11.76 15.36 -8.74
N LYS A 166 13.08 15.47 -8.54
CA LYS A 166 14.06 14.98 -9.51
C LYS A 166 13.97 13.47 -9.72
N LEU A 167 13.63 12.70 -8.69
CA LEU A 167 13.57 11.24 -8.78
C LEU A 167 12.53 10.74 -9.80
N PHE A 168 11.44 11.47 -10.05
CA PHE A 168 10.40 11.02 -11.00
C PHE A 168 10.09 11.99 -12.15
N CYS A 169 10.40 13.28 -12.03
CA CYS A 169 10.14 14.27 -13.07
C CYS A 169 11.21 14.30 -14.18
N THR A 170 12.28 13.51 -14.09
CA THR A 170 13.37 13.49 -15.09
C THR A 170 13.46 12.19 -15.90
N LEU A 171 12.44 11.32 -15.84
CA LEU A 171 12.46 9.99 -16.47
C LEU A 171 12.10 10.01 -17.96
N GLY A 172 11.04 10.73 -18.33
CA GLY A 172 10.51 10.77 -19.70
C GLY A 172 9.90 9.46 -20.20
N LYS A 173 9.90 9.25 -21.53
CA LYS A 173 9.26 8.11 -22.22
C LYS A 173 7.76 8.02 -21.93
N ASN A 174 7.33 6.97 -21.22
CA ASN A 174 5.93 6.72 -20.87
C ASN A 174 5.52 7.36 -19.54
N ILE A 175 6.39 8.15 -18.92
CA ILE A 175 6.14 8.86 -17.66
C ILE A 175 5.88 10.35 -17.97
N GLU A 176 4.69 10.81 -17.62
CA GLU A 176 4.28 12.21 -17.68
C GLU A 176 4.00 12.74 -16.27
N THR A 177 4.57 13.90 -15.94
CA THR A 177 4.44 14.51 -14.62
C THR A 177 3.81 15.90 -14.71
N PHE A 178 2.84 16.18 -13.86
CA PHE A 178 2.04 17.41 -13.86
C PHE A 178 2.20 18.12 -12.53
N ALA A 179 2.91 19.26 -12.55
CA ALA A 179 3.01 20.16 -11.40
C ALA A 179 1.71 20.96 -11.26
N VAL A 180 0.93 20.68 -10.23
CA VAL A 180 -0.37 21.31 -9.98
C VAL A 180 -0.17 22.54 -9.10
N ASP A 181 -0.75 23.68 -9.50
CA ASP A 181 -0.82 24.88 -8.66
C ASP A 181 -1.88 24.69 -7.57
N GLY A 182 -1.47 24.10 -6.45
CA GLY A 182 -2.35 23.69 -5.36
C GLY A 182 -1.63 22.82 -4.33
N ASP A 183 -2.38 22.25 -3.40
CA ASP A 183 -1.88 21.29 -2.42
C ASP A 183 -2.07 19.83 -2.88
N PHE A 184 -1.65 18.89 -2.04
CA PHE A 184 -1.81 17.47 -2.31
C PHE A 184 -3.30 17.07 -2.42
N ASP A 185 -4.18 17.69 -1.62
CA ASP A 185 -5.60 17.42 -1.65
C ASP A 185 -6.23 17.83 -2.98
N ALA A 186 -5.80 18.96 -3.57
CA ALA A 186 -6.19 19.36 -4.91
C ALA A 186 -5.74 18.33 -5.97
N CYS A 187 -4.49 17.85 -5.91
CA CYS A 187 -4.00 16.79 -6.80
C CYS A 187 -4.85 15.52 -6.67
N GLN A 188 -5.14 15.12 -5.43
CA GLN A 188 -5.94 13.95 -5.13
C GLN A 188 -7.39 14.13 -5.61
N ALA A 189 -7.98 15.32 -5.47
CA ALA A 189 -9.31 15.65 -5.96
C ALA A 189 -9.40 15.54 -7.49
N MET A 190 -8.40 16.01 -8.23
CA MET A 190 -8.33 15.87 -9.69
C MET A 190 -8.28 14.41 -10.12
N VAL A 191 -7.43 13.61 -9.47
CA VAL A 191 -7.36 12.15 -9.73
C VAL A 191 -8.70 11.50 -9.43
N LYS A 192 -9.32 11.83 -8.29
CA LYS A 192 -10.65 11.34 -7.90
C LYS A 192 -11.74 11.74 -8.90
N ALA A 193 -11.70 12.94 -9.47
CA ALA A 193 -12.65 13.38 -10.49
C ALA A 193 -12.48 12.58 -11.79
N ALA A 194 -11.24 12.30 -12.20
CA ALA A 194 -10.98 11.45 -13.36
C ALA A 194 -11.51 10.02 -13.19
N PHE A 195 -11.40 9.46 -11.98
CA PHE A 195 -11.99 8.15 -11.65
C PHE A 195 -13.51 8.14 -11.53
N ASP A 196 -14.17 9.29 -11.33
CA ASP A 196 -15.64 9.34 -11.31
C ASP A 196 -16.24 9.49 -12.72
N SER A 197 -15.42 9.84 -13.72
CA SER A 197 -15.85 9.98 -15.11
C SER A 197 -15.75 8.65 -15.87
N ASP A 198 -16.89 8.03 -16.15
CA ASP A 198 -16.98 6.81 -16.97
C ASP A 198 -16.31 7.00 -18.34
N GLU A 199 -16.49 8.18 -18.96
CA GLU A 199 -15.88 8.53 -20.24
C GLU A 199 -14.34 8.50 -20.17
N ILE A 200 -13.75 9.18 -19.19
CA ILE A 200 -12.28 9.22 -19.04
C ILE A 200 -11.76 7.82 -18.68
N ARG A 201 -12.44 7.11 -17.77
CA ARG A 201 -12.05 5.75 -17.37
C ARG A 201 -12.02 4.79 -18.56
N GLN A 202 -13.07 4.78 -19.38
CA GLN A 202 -13.17 3.89 -20.53
C GLN A 202 -12.20 4.28 -21.64
N LYS A 203 -12.07 5.58 -21.93
CA LYS A 203 -11.18 6.09 -23.00
C LYS A 203 -9.71 5.79 -22.74
N HIS A 204 -9.27 5.90 -21.49
CA HIS A 204 -7.86 5.75 -21.12
C HIS A 204 -7.52 4.42 -20.42
N ASN A 205 -8.52 3.57 -20.19
CA ASN A 205 -8.40 2.36 -19.37
C ASN A 205 -7.69 2.68 -18.05
N LEU A 206 -8.27 3.65 -17.31
CA LEU A 206 -7.65 4.24 -16.13
C LEU A 206 -7.52 3.21 -15.01
N THR A 207 -6.33 3.18 -14.39
CA THR A 207 -6.09 2.45 -13.15
C THR A 207 -5.30 3.31 -12.16
N SER A 208 -5.46 3.03 -10.87
CA SER A 208 -4.74 3.73 -9.80
C SER A 208 -3.61 2.86 -9.27
N ALA A 209 -2.42 3.45 -9.11
CA ALA A 209 -1.27 2.79 -8.49
C ALA A 209 -1.04 3.17 -7.02
N ASN A 210 -2.04 3.77 -6.37
CA ASN A 210 -2.00 4.06 -4.93
C ASN A 210 -2.30 2.80 -4.09
N SER A 211 -2.11 2.90 -2.77
CA SER A 211 -2.42 1.83 -1.80
C SER A 211 -3.88 1.35 -1.81
N ILE A 212 -4.77 2.03 -2.52
CA ILE A 212 -6.13 1.56 -2.77
C ILE A 212 -6.16 0.30 -3.65
N ASN A 213 -5.17 0.12 -4.54
CA ASN A 213 -5.03 -1.07 -5.35
C ASN A 213 -4.70 -2.28 -4.46
N ILE A 214 -5.40 -3.40 -4.66
CA ILE A 214 -5.23 -4.58 -3.81
C ILE A 214 -3.83 -5.17 -3.92
N SER A 215 -3.20 -5.17 -5.10
CA SER A 215 -1.83 -5.69 -5.28
C SER A 215 -0.79 -4.92 -4.45
N ARG A 216 -0.91 -3.59 -4.40
CA ARG A 216 -0.08 -2.72 -3.56
C ARG A 216 -0.16 -3.11 -2.08
N LEU A 217 -1.36 -3.42 -1.60
CA LEU A 217 -1.60 -3.81 -0.22
C LEU A 217 -1.05 -5.21 0.09
N LEU A 218 -1.32 -6.20 -0.77
CA LEU A 218 -0.89 -7.58 -0.52
C LEU A 218 0.65 -7.72 -0.54
N ALA A 219 1.34 -7.02 -1.44
CA ALA A 219 2.80 -6.99 -1.48
C ALA A 219 3.45 -6.50 -0.17
N GLN A 220 2.76 -5.60 0.55
CA GLN A 220 3.25 -5.06 1.81
C GLN A 220 3.17 -6.07 2.96
N VAL A 221 2.36 -7.12 2.85
CA VAL A 221 2.26 -8.18 3.87
C VAL A 221 3.59 -8.93 4.02
N CYS A 222 4.34 -9.06 2.91
CA CYS A 222 5.56 -9.85 2.83
C CYS A 222 6.64 -9.40 3.82
N TYR A 223 6.92 -8.09 3.93
CA TYR A 223 7.98 -7.61 4.81
C TYR A 223 7.62 -7.68 6.31
N TYR A 224 6.35 -7.88 6.66
CA TYR A 224 5.97 -8.20 8.04
C TYR A 224 6.36 -9.63 8.42
N PHE A 225 6.28 -10.57 7.48
CA PHE A 225 6.84 -11.91 7.67
C PHE A 225 8.37 -11.90 7.67
N GLU A 226 9.00 -10.94 6.98
CA GLU A 226 10.44 -10.69 7.08
C GLU A 226 10.84 -10.16 8.44
N ALA A 227 10.11 -9.18 8.99
CA ALA A 227 10.31 -8.79 10.38
C ALA A 227 10.15 -9.98 11.32
N ALA A 228 9.07 -10.76 11.15
CA ALA A 228 8.76 -11.87 12.03
C ALA A 228 9.75 -13.05 11.96
N SER A 229 10.51 -13.22 10.88
CA SER A 229 11.51 -14.30 10.79
C SER A 229 12.76 -14.04 11.62
N HIS A 230 12.95 -12.82 12.12
CA HIS A 230 14.17 -12.41 12.84
C HIS A 230 14.03 -12.39 14.36
N PHE A 231 12.82 -12.54 14.89
CA PHE A 231 12.56 -12.48 16.33
C PHE A 231 11.75 -13.68 16.79
N ASP A 232 11.89 -14.02 18.07
CA ASP A 232 11.17 -15.14 18.68
C ASP A 232 9.64 -14.97 18.63
N GLU A 233 8.94 -16.09 18.57
CA GLU A 233 7.48 -16.12 18.41
C GLU A 233 6.74 -15.32 19.50
N GLY A 234 5.82 -14.44 19.09
CA GLY A 234 4.80 -13.84 19.94
C GLY A 234 5.20 -12.59 20.74
N ASN A 235 6.44 -12.11 20.61
CA ASN A 235 6.94 -10.97 21.39
C ASN A 235 7.17 -9.67 20.60
N ILE A 236 6.89 -9.66 19.30
CA ILE A 236 7.18 -8.49 18.45
C ILE A 236 6.05 -7.46 18.58
N VAL A 237 6.41 -6.22 18.91
CA VAL A 237 5.55 -5.04 18.78
C VAL A 237 6.06 -4.21 17.61
N ILE A 238 5.20 -3.95 16.62
CA ILE A 238 5.61 -3.21 15.42
C ILE A 238 5.00 -1.81 15.45
N SER A 239 5.87 -0.79 15.48
CA SER A 239 5.46 0.60 15.29
C SER A 239 5.51 0.95 13.80
N VAL A 240 4.42 1.53 13.28
CA VAL A 240 4.26 1.85 11.86
C VAL A 240 3.99 3.34 11.70
N PRO A 241 4.93 4.12 11.12
CA PRO A 241 4.67 5.50 10.74
C PRO A 241 3.58 5.53 9.66
N SER A 242 2.43 6.10 10.00
CA SER A 242 1.18 5.93 9.29
C SER A 242 0.62 7.27 8.80
N GLY A 243 0.53 7.41 7.48
CA GLY A 243 -0.26 8.45 6.80
C GLY A 243 -1.56 7.86 6.28
N ASN A 244 -1.53 7.22 5.12
CA ASN A 244 -2.73 6.65 4.46
C ASN A 244 -3.14 5.23 4.94
N PHE A 245 -2.53 4.74 6.03
CA PHE A 245 -2.80 3.47 6.73
C PHE A 245 -2.63 2.15 5.95
N GLY A 246 -2.25 2.17 4.66
CA GLY A 246 -2.05 0.94 3.88
C GLY A 246 -0.98 0.00 4.45
N ASN A 247 0.13 0.56 4.94
CA ASN A 247 1.21 -0.22 5.55
C ASN A 247 0.71 -0.97 6.80
N LEU A 248 0.07 -0.26 7.74
CA LEU A 248 -0.51 -0.87 8.93
C LEU A 248 -1.60 -1.90 8.58
N THR A 249 -2.43 -1.65 7.57
CA THR A 249 -3.41 -2.64 7.09
C THR A 249 -2.71 -3.94 6.66
N ALA A 250 -1.59 -3.85 5.93
CA ALA A 250 -0.84 -5.04 5.53
C ALA A 250 -0.24 -5.79 6.73
N GLY A 251 0.19 -5.09 7.78
CA GLY A 251 0.64 -5.69 9.03
C GLY A 251 -0.46 -6.47 9.74
N ILE A 252 -1.66 -5.90 9.82
CA ILE A 252 -2.82 -6.58 10.41
C ILE A 252 -3.20 -7.81 9.58
N ILE A 253 -3.14 -7.71 8.24
CA ILE A 253 -3.33 -8.89 7.37
C ILE A 253 -2.27 -9.95 7.70
N ALA A 254 -1.00 -9.58 7.84
CA ALA A 254 0.07 -10.51 8.19
C ALA A 254 -0.22 -11.23 9.53
N LYS A 255 -0.63 -10.49 10.55
CA LYS A 255 -1.04 -11.05 11.85
C LYS A 255 -2.23 -11.99 11.70
N ASN A 256 -3.28 -11.58 10.99
CA ASN A 256 -4.50 -12.37 10.80
C ASN A 256 -4.25 -13.67 10.04
N ILE A 257 -3.25 -13.71 9.15
CA ILE A 257 -2.86 -14.94 8.45
C ILE A 257 -1.78 -15.75 9.20
N GLY A 258 -1.37 -15.32 10.40
CA GLY A 258 -0.58 -16.13 11.33
C GLY A 258 0.84 -15.65 11.63
N ALA A 259 1.28 -14.49 11.13
CA ALA A 259 2.58 -13.94 11.51
C ALA A 259 2.64 -13.70 13.04
N PRO A 260 3.74 -14.09 13.73
CA PRO A 260 3.85 -14.01 15.18
C PRO A 260 4.08 -12.57 15.69
N ILE A 261 3.06 -11.72 15.54
CA ILE A 261 3.07 -10.30 15.91
C ILE A 261 2.12 -10.08 17.08
N ARG A 262 2.62 -9.50 18.17
CA ARG A 262 1.84 -9.27 19.38
C ARG A 262 0.81 -8.16 19.18
N ARG A 263 1.27 -6.97 18.80
CA ARG A 263 0.43 -5.77 18.63
C ARG A 263 1.14 -4.74 17.74
N PHE A 264 0.39 -3.73 17.33
CA PHE A 264 0.85 -2.63 16.51
C PHE A 264 0.76 -1.29 17.26
N ILE A 265 1.63 -0.36 16.86
CA ILE A 265 1.56 1.06 17.22
C ILE A 265 1.37 1.86 15.93
N ALA A 266 0.21 2.50 15.75
CA ALA A 266 -0.03 3.48 14.70
C ALA A 266 0.60 4.82 15.11
N ALA A 267 1.78 5.12 14.59
CA ALA A 267 2.47 6.39 14.84
C ALA A 267 2.09 7.40 13.76
N THR A 268 1.44 8.50 14.13
CA THR A 268 1.09 9.61 13.21
C THR A 268 1.88 10.86 13.57
N ASN A 269 1.89 11.84 12.67
CA ASN A 269 2.35 13.20 12.97
C ASN A 269 1.17 14.06 13.47
N ALA A 270 1.25 15.39 13.32
CA ALA A 270 0.18 16.33 13.70
C ALA A 270 -1.18 16.05 13.01
N ASN A 271 -1.20 15.24 11.94
CA ASN A 271 -2.41 14.77 11.27
C ASN A 271 -2.92 13.51 11.97
N ASP A 272 -3.72 13.71 13.01
CA ASP A 272 -3.95 12.76 14.11
C ASP A 272 -5.36 12.15 14.16
N THR A 273 -6.05 12.09 13.02
CA THR A 273 -7.44 11.60 12.94
C THR A 273 -7.63 10.23 13.55
N VAL A 274 -6.72 9.29 13.28
CA VAL A 274 -6.81 7.93 13.84
C VAL A 274 -6.52 7.90 15.33
N PRO A 275 -5.43 8.50 15.86
CA PRO A 275 -5.24 8.64 17.30
C PRO A 275 -6.45 9.19 18.04
N ARG A 276 -7.06 10.29 17.54
CA ARG A 276 -8.28 10.85 18.14
C ARG A 276 -9.46 9.92 18.01
N TYR A 277 -9.68 9.30 16.85
CA TYR A 277 -10.75 8.32 16.65
C TYR A 277 -10.65 7.13 17.63
N LEU A 278 -9.44 6.64 17.92
CA LEU A 278 -9.26 5.57 18.90
C LEU A 278 -9.57 6.00 20.33
N ILE A 279 -9.58 7.30 20.66
CA ILE A 279 -9.92 7.78 22.00
C ILE A 279 -11.40 8.18 22.07
N GLU A 280 -11.84 8.98 21.11
CA GLU A 280 -13.13 9.67 21.10
C GLU A 280 -14.23 8.89 20.39
N HIS A 281 -13.90 7.82 19.67
CA HIS A 281 -14.82 7.01 18.86
C HIS A 281 -15.59 7.79 17.77
N THR A 282 -15.15 9.02 17.46
CA THR A 282 -15.79 9.91 16.50
C THR A 282 -14.85 10.16 15.32
N TRP A 283 -15.30 9.86 14.09
CA TRP A 283 -14.51 10.13 12.89
C TRP A 283 -14.64 11.62 12.52
N SER A 284 -13.62 12.40 12.87
CA SER A 284 -13.58 13.85 12.59
C SER A 284 -12.20 14.26 12.06
N PRO A 285 -11.95 14.14 10.74
CA PRO A 285 -10.72 14.61 10.12
C PRO A 285 -10.55 16.12 10.26
N ASN A 286 -9.38 16.56 10.73
CA ASN A 286 -9.01 17.97 10.73
C ASN A 286 -8.50 18.39 9.34
N LYS A 287 -8.36 19.71 9.11
CA LYS A 287 -7.60 20.20 7.95
C LYS A 287 -6.14 19.70 8.06
N THR A 288 -5.59 19.25 6.93
CA THR A 288 -4.20 18.76 6.85
C THR A 288 -3.21 19.84 7.27
N ILE A 289 -2.24 19.46 8.09
CA ILE A 289 -1.13 20.29 8.58
C ILE A 289 0.16 19.79 7.91
N GLU A 290 0.92 20.71 7.31
CA GLU A 290 2.22 20.41 6.71
C GLU A 290 3.26 20.14 7.82
N THR A 291 3.99 19.02 7.70
CA THR A 291 5.04 18.62 8.66
C THR A 291 6.34 18.20 7.96
N ALA A 292 7.41 17.96 8.72
CA ALA A 292 8.65 17.42 8.15
C ALA A 292 8.47 16.00 7.58
N ALA A 293 7.54 15.23 8.14
CA ALA A 293 7.15 13.91 7.65
C ALA A 293 6.02 14.02 6.61
N ASN A 294 6.24 14.79 5.54
CA ASN A 294 5.21 15.15 4.55
C ASN A 294 4.49 13.97 3.89
N ALA A 295 5.13 12.80 3.80
CA ALA A 295 4.50 11.57 3.30
C ALA A 295 3.37 11.05 4.22
N MET A 296 3.31 11.52 5.46
CA MET A 296 2.32 11.19 6.48
C MET A 296 1.25 12.28 6.68
N ASP A 297 1.34 13.41 5.97
CA ASP A 297 0.37 14.51 6.06
C ASP A 297 -0.96 14.13 5.40
N VAL A 298 -1.73 13.29 6.10
CA VAL A 298 -2.99 12.70 5.63
C VAL A 298 -4.02 12.77 6.76
N SER A 299 -5.01 13.64 6.62
CA SER A 299 -6.10 13.76 7.60
C SER A 299 -7.20 12.71 7.44
N ASP A 300 -7.47 12.24 6.22
CA ASP A 300 -8.54 11.27 5.94
C ASP A 300 -7.95 10.02 5.27
N PRO A 301 -7.43 9.07 6.06
CA PRO A 301 -6.68 7.94 5.52
C PRO A 301 -7.55 6.92 4.79
N SER A 302 -7.26 6.72 3.51
CA SER A 302 -8.10 5.95 2.60
C SER A 302 -8.22 4.46 2.96
N ASN A 303 -7.24 3.87 3.65
CA ASN A 303 -7.28 2.45 4.03
C ASN A 303 -7.93 2.19 5.39
N TRP A 304 -8.32 3.22 6.15
CA TRP A 304 -9.00 2.99 7.43
C TRP A 304 -10.25 2.09 7.33
N PRO A 305 -11.10 2.20 6.30
CA PRO A 305 -12.23 1.28 6.12
C PRO A 305 -11.82 -0.20 6.01
N ARG A 306 -10.64 -0.52 5.47
CA ARG A 306 -10.12 -1.91 5.42
C ARG A 306 -9.72 -2.41 6.80
N ILE A 307 -9.10 -1.55 7.61
CA ILE A 307 -8.79 -1.88 9.00
C ILE A 307 -10.08 -2.15 9.77
N MET A 308 -11.07 -1.27 9.67
CA MET A 308 -12.37 -1.48 10.32
C MET A 308 -13.03 -2.78 9.85
N ALA A 309 -12.98 -3.09 8.55
CA ALA A 309 -13.50 -4.36 8.01
C ALA A 309 -12.81 -5.59 8.62
N LEU A 310 -11.48 -5.58 8.78
CA LEU A 310 -10.72 -6.67 9.41
C LEU A 310 -11.14 -6.93 10.87
N TYR A 311 -11.69 -5.93 11.55
CA TYR A 311 -12.20 -6.01 12.92
C TYR A 311 -13.74 -6.03 12.97
N ASN A 312 -14.45 -6.33 11.87
CA ASN A 312 -15.91 -6.35 11.80
C ASN A 312 -16.58 -5.04 12.29
N ASN A 313 -15.91 -3.91 12.07
CA ASN A 313 -16.27 -2.58 12.56
C ASN A 313 -16.31 -2.44 14.10
N ASP A 314 -15.67 -3.36 14.84
CA ASP A 314 -15.56 -3.31 16.31
C ASP A 314 -14.28 -2.60 16.76
N ILE A 315 -14.44 -1.38 17.26
CA ILE A 315 -13.34 -0.55 17.77
C ILE A 315 -12.70 -1.18 19.02
N ASN A 316 -13.47 -1.89 19.84
CA ASN A 316 -12.93 -2.53 21.05
C ASN A 316 -12.02 -3.69 20.67
N ALA A 317 -12.42 -4.51 19.69
CA ALA A 317 -11.57 -5.56 19.13
C ALA A 317 -10.26 -4.97 18.57
N LEU A 318 -10.35 -3.87 17.82
CA LEU A 318 -9.21 -3.17 17.26
C LEU A 318 -8.22 -2.68 18.34
N LYS A 319 -8.71 -2.14 19.45
CA LYS A 319 -7.88 -1.61 20.55
C LYS A 319 -7.03 -2.66 21.26
N TYR A 320 -7.41 -3.94 21.21
CA TYR A 320 -6.55 -5.01 21.75
C TYR A 320 -5.26 -5.17 20.95
N ASP A 321 -5.32 -4.88 19.64
CA ASP A 321 -4.22 -5.10 18.71
C ASP A 321 -3.48 -3.82 18.33
N ILE A 322 -4.14 -2.67 18.39
CA ILE A 322 -3.62 -1.40 17.89
C ILE A 322 -3.71 -0.34 18.99
N SER A 323 -2.55 0.23 19.30
CA SER A 323 -2.44 1.50 20.01
C SER A 323 -2.01 2.59 19.02
N ALA A 324 -2.28 3.86 19.32
CA ALA A 324 -1.83 4.98 18.51
C ALA A 324 -1.01 5.98 19.33
N THR A 325 -0.10 6.66 18.66
CA THR A 325 0.70 7.73 19.25
C THR A 325 0.90 8.86 18.25
N ILE A 326 1.05 10.08 18.75
CA ILE A 326 1.29 11.27 17.97
C ILE A 326 2.72 11.71 18.25
N LYS A 327 3.51 11.89 17.19
CA LYS A 327 4.84 12.50 17.27
C LYS A 327 4.90 13.66 16.29
N SER A 328 4.77 14.87 16.81
CA SER A 328 5.10 16.09 16.08
C SER A 328 6.51 16.55 16.45
N ASP A 329 7.19 17.17 15.50
CA ASP A 329 8.38 17.98 15.74
C ASP A 329 8.01 19.28 16.48
#